data_AF-A0A919UXI7-F1
#
_entry.id   AF-A0A919UXI7-F1
#
_cell.length_a   1.000
_cell.length_b   1.000
_cell.length_c   1.000
_cell.angle_alpha   90.00
_cell.angle_beta   90.00
_cell.angle_gamma   90.00
#
_symmetry.space_group_name_H-M   'P 1'
#
loop_
_entity.id
_entity.type
_entity.pdbx_description
1 polymer ?
#
loop_
_entity_poly.entity_id
_entity_poly.type
_entity_poly.pdbx_seq_one_letter_code
_entity_poly.pdbx_strand_id
1 'polypeptide(L)'
;MFRFFVEPDAFARWFVVPGFRTPAGTVRVDARPGGGVSATMVSDDGATRLPFTVGFGELDPPRRIVFHPGDGERVIVTLTPSAGGTELVYAYDGPAAGAGDIAAVEAMLDRIAANL
;
A
#
# COMPACT_ATOMS: atom_id res chain seq x y z
N MET A 1 -0.56 -6.27 11.42
CA MET A 1 0.14 -6.12 10.13
C MET A 1 -0.79 -6.28 8.93
N PHE A 2 -1.34 -7.48 8.65
CA PHE A 2 -2.21 -7.72 7.47
C PHE A 2 -3.34 -6.68 7.28
N ARG A 3 -4.01 -6.28 8.37
CA ARG A 3 -5.09 -5.27 8.34
C ARG A 3 -4.72 -3.94 7.67
N PHE A 4 -3.45 -3.52 7.74
CA PHE A 4 -2.98 -2.28 7.10
C PHE A 4 -3.17 -2.29 5.58
N PHE A 5 -3.27 -3.47 4.97
CA PHE A 5 -3.43 -3.62 3.53
C PHE A 5 -4.88 -3.78 3.09
N VAL A 6 -5.79 -4.14 4.00
CA VAL A 6 -7.17 -4.57 3.66
C VAL A 6 -8.27 -3.79 4.39
N GLU A 7 -7.92 -2.94 5.35
CA GLU A 7 -8.88 -2.06 6.04
C GLU A 7 -8.68 -0.60 5.60
N PRO A 8 -9.75 0.13 5.23
CA PRO A 8 -9.64 1.49 4.68
C PRO A 8 -8.88 2.46 5.60
N ASP A 9 -9.23 2.50 6.89
CA ASP A 9 -8.65 3.42 7.87
C ASP A 9 -7.18 3.12 8.16
N ALA A 10 -6.79 1.85 8.09
CA ALA A 10 -5.41 1.44 8.27
C ALA A 10 -4.58 1.70 7.01
N PHE A 11 -5.17 1.48 5.83
CA PHE A 11 -4.55 1.74 4.52
C PHE A 11 -4.19 3.21 4.32
N ALA A 12 -5.11 4.12 4.67
CA ALA A 12 -4.89 5.58 4.57
C ALA A 12 -3.69 6.11 5.36
N ARG A 13 -3.20 5.36 6.37
CA ARG A 13 -2.12 5.82 7.25
C ARG A 13 -0.75 5.71 6.60
N TRP A 14 -0.56 4.75 5.71
CA TRP A 14 0.76 4.43 5.14
C TRP A 14 0.85 4.65 3.63
N PHE A 15 -0.25 4.48 2.89
CA PHE A 15 -0.23 4.65 1.43
C PHE A 15 -0.31 6.14 1.07
N VAL A 16 0.84 6.77 0.96
CA VAL A 16 0.99 8.22 0.81
C VAL A 16 2.30 8.58 0.13
N VAL A 17 2.28 9.57 -0.74
CA VAL A 17 3.47 10.12 -1.40
C VAL A 17 3.84 11.44 -0.69
N PRO A 18 5.14 11.78 -0.53
CA PRO A 18 5.55 13.06 0.03
C PRO A 18 4.84 14.26 -0.64
N GLY A 19 4.35 15.21 0.17
CA GLY A 19 3.58 16.36 -0.30
C GLY A 19 2.07 16.09 -0.50
N PHE A 20 1.62 14.87 -0.24
CA PHE A 20 0.22 14.46 -0.30
C PHE A 20 -0.22 13.79 1.00
N ARG A 21 -1.54 13.71 1.18
CA ARG A 21 -2.21 12.86 2.16
C ARG A 21 -3.29 12.01 1.49
N THR A 22 -3.62 10.87 2.09
CA THR A 22 -4.73 10.01 1.64
C THR A 22 -5.84 10.06 2.69
N PRO A 23 -6.87 10.92 2.54
CA PRO A 23 -7.92 11.03 3.55
C PRO A 23 -8.70 9.71 3.64
N ALA A 24 -8.85 9.16 4.86
CA ALA A 24 -9.51 7.86 5.07
C ALA A 24 -10.91 7.76 4.43
N GLY A 25 -11.68 8.85 4.46
CA GLY A 25 -13.01 8.90 3.84
C GLY A 25 -13.05 8.73 2.32
N THR A 26 -11.90 8.82 1.63
CA THR A 26 -11.81 8.54 0.18
C THR A 26 -11.43 7.09 -0.11
N VAL A 27 -10.91 6.36 0.88
CA VAL A 27 -10.42 4.99 0.69
C VAL A 27 -11.59 4.01 0.68
N ARG A 28 -11.67 3.22 -0.39
CA ARG A 28 -12.56 2.07 -0.53
C ARG A 28 -11.72 0.83 -0.77
N VAL A 29 -12.05 -0.26 -0.10
CA VAL A 29 -11.32 -1.52 -0.19
C VAL A 29 -12.31 -2.66 -0.42
N ASP A 30 -12.12 -3.40 -1.51
CA ASP A 30 -12.77 -4.70 -1.79
C ASP A 30 -11.72 -5.80 -1.63
N ALA A 31 -11.51 -6.25 -0.38
CA ALA A 31 -10.41 -7.15 0.01
C ALA A 31 -10.67 -8.62 -0.36
N ARG A 32 -10.68 -8.91 -1.66
CA ARG A 32 -10.75 -10.27 -2.23
C ARG A 32 -9.88 -10.35 -3.48
N PRO A 33 -9.47 -11.56 -3.92
CA PRO A 33 -8.83 -11.70 -5.22
C PRO A 33 -9.70 -11.15 -6.36
N GLY A 34 -9.08 -10.32 -7.21
CA GLY A 34 -9.75 -9.57 -8.27
C GLY A 34 -10.55 -8.34 -7.80
N GLY A 35 -10.59 -8.07 -6.50
CA GLY A 35 -11.04 -6.79 -5.94
C GLY A 35 -9.95 -5.73 -6.04
N GLY A 36 -10.09 -4.64 -5.28
CA GLY A 36 -9.08 -3.58 -5.29
C GLY A 36 -9.29 -2.51 -4.24
N VAL A 37 -8.35 -1.58 -4.21
CA VAL A 37 -8.41 -0.33 -3.45
C VAL A 37 -8.65 0.81 -4.42
N SER A 38 -9.54 1.73 -4.08
CA SER A 38 -9.63 3.03 -4.73
C SER A 38 -9.57 4.13 -3.68
N ALA A 39 -8.83 5.19 -3.97
CA ALA A 39 -8.70 6.33 -3.08
C ALA A 39 -8.32 7.60 -3.85
N THR A 40 -8.22 8.72 -3.13
CA THR A 40 -7.73 9.98 -3.68
C THR A 40 -6.65 10.54 -2.77
N MET A 41 -5.44 10.71 -3.33
CA MET A 41 -4.40 11.51 -2.71
C MET A 41 -4.72 12.99 -2.91
N VAL A 42 -4.49 13.79 -1.88
CA VAL A 42 -4.73 15.24 -1.88
C VAL A 42 -3.44 15.93 -1.47
N SER A 43 -2.96 16.89 -2.28
CA SER A 43 -1.77 17.66 -1.93
C SER A 43 -1.97 18.42 -0.62
N ASP A 44 -0.90 18.72 0.11
CA ASP A 44 -1.00 19.35 1.43
C ASP A 44 -1.70 20.71 1.40
N ASP A 45 -1.56 21.47 0.31
CA ASP A 45 -2.30 22.72 0.06
C ASP A 45 -3.77 22.52 -0.35
N GLY A 46 -4.19 21.28 -0.62
CA GLY A 46 -5.55 20.92 -1.02
C GLY A 46 -5.90 21.17 -2.49
N ALA A 47 -4.98 21.73 -3.27
CA ALA A 47 -5.24 22.17 -4.65
C ALA A 47 -5.29 20.99 -5.64
N THR A 48 -4.46 19.97 -5.41
CA THR A 48 -4.32 18.81 -6.30
C THR A 48 -5.02 17.60 -5.71
N ARG A 49 -5.82 16.92 -6.53
CA ARG A 49 -6.46 15.63 -6.20
C ARG A 49 -6.06 14.59 -7.25
N LEU A 50 -5.45 13.52 -6.79
CA LEU A 50 -4.97 12.42 -7.63
C LEU A 50 -5.74 11.15 -7.24
N PRO A 51 -6.81 10.78 -7.98
CA PRO A 51 -7.45 9.50 -7.79
C PRO A 51 -6.51 8.37 -8.22
N PHE A 52 -6.51 7.27 -7.50
CA PHE A 52 -5.75 6.07 -7.87
C PHE A 52 -6.54 4.81 -7.53
N THR A 53 -6.15 3.72 -8.19
CA THR A 53 -6.65 2.38 -7.94
C THR A 53 -5.51 1.39 -7.87
N VAL A 54 -5.63 0.37 -7.02
CA VAL A 54 -4.71 -0.77 -6.97
C VAL A 54 -5.55 -2.05 -6.99
N GLY A 55 -5.22 -3.02 -7.84
CA GLY A 55 -5.90 -4.31 -7.85
C GLY A 55 -5.36 -5.25 -6.77
N PHE A 56 -6.20 -6.17 -6.27
CA PHE A 56 -5.76 -7.30 -5.46
C PHE A 56 -5.60 -8.56 -6.32
N GLY A 57 -4.47 -9.23 -6.15
CA GLY A 57 -4.23 -10.59 -6.62
C GLY A 57 -4.58 -11.60 -5.53
N GLU A 58 -3.64 -12.48 -5.20
CA GLU A 58 -3.77 -13.42 -4.09
C GLU A 58 -3.82 -12.72 -2.71
N LEU A 59 -4.71 -13.18 -1.84
CA LEU A 59 -4.78 -12.82 -0.43
C LEU A 59 -4.77 -14.10 0.41
N ASP A 60 -3.75 -14.27 1.25
CA ASP A 60 -3.63 -15.40 2.19
C ASP A 60 -3.40 -14.84 3.61
N PRO A 61 -4.48 -14.54 4.36
CA PRO A 61 -4.37 -13.97 5.69
C PRO A 61 -3.74 -14.94 6.70
N PRO A 62 -2.89 -14.46 7.63
CA PRO A 62 -2.37 -13.11 7.77
C PRO A 62 -1.02 -12.89 7.05
N ARG A 63 -0.62 -13.80 6.15
CA ARG A 63 0.77 -14.01 5.73
C ARG A 63 1.15 -13.32 4.42
N ARG A 64 0.21 -13.08 3.51
CA ARG A 64 0.55 -12.66 2.15
C ARG A 64 -0.52 -11.80 1.50
N ILE A 65 -0.08 -10.75 0.82
CA ILE A 65 -0.90 -9.86 -0.02
C ILE A 65 -0.20 -9.69 -1.37
N VAL A 66 -0.95 -9.83 -2.47
CA VAL A 66 -0.49 -9.45 -3.80
C VAL A 66 -1.29 -8.26 -4.30
N PHE A 67 -0.60 -7.22 -4.78
CA PHE A 67 -1.21 -6.07 -5.43
C PHE A 67 -0.82 -5.99 -6.91
N HIS A 68 -1.69 -5.36 -7.69
CA HIS A 68 -1.51 -5.02 -9.10
C HIS A 68 -1.66 -3.49 -9.27
N PRO A 69 -0.56 -2.73 -9.15
CA PRO A 69 -0.59 -1.27 -9.23
C PRO A 69 -0.73 -0.73 -10.66
N GLY A 70 -0.35 -1.52 -11.66
CA GLY A 70 -0.39 -1.17 -13.07
C GLY A 70 -0.45 -2.42 -13.94
N ASP A 71 -0.57 -2.24 -15.25
CA ASP A 71 -0.59 -3.36 -16.20
C ASP A 71 0.78 -4.06 -16.23
N GLY A 72 0.78 -5.37 -16.09
CA GLY A 72 2.00 -6.19 -15.97
C GLY A 72 2.79 -6.01 -14.67
N GLU A 73 2.36 -5.14 -13.75
CA GLU A 73 3.05 -4.91 -12.48
C GLU A 73 2.46 -5.75 -11.35
N ARG A 74 3.34 -6.16 -10.43
CA ARG A 74 2.97 -6.96 -9.27
C ARG A 74 3.81 -6.58 -8.06
N VAL A 75 3.14 -6.39 -6.93
CA VAL A 75 3.77 -6.25 -5.62
C VAL A 75 3.36 -7.43 -4.76
N ILE A 76 4.33 -8.07 -4.11
CA ILE A 76 4.12 -9.17 -3.19
C ILE A 76 4.58 -8.71 -1.81
N VAL A 77 3.64 -8.66 -0.87
CA VAL A 77 3.92 -8.42 0.55
C VAL A 77 3.87 -9.76 1.28
N THR A 78 4.98 -10.15 1.90
CA THR A 78 5.07 -11.33 2.77
C THR A 78 5.24 -10.89 4.22
N LEU A 79 4.44 -11.45 5.11
CA LEU A 79 4.36 -11.12 6.52
C LEU A 79 4.72 -12.35 7.36
N THR A 80 5.85 -12.28 8.07
CA THR A 80 6.36 -13.39 8.88
C THR A 80 6.40 -12.97 10.35
N PRO A 81 5.75 -13.72 11.26
CA PRO A 81 5.92 -13.48 12.70
C PRO A 81 7.38 -13.63 13.11
N SER A 82 7.88 -12.71 13.94
CA SER A 82 9.25 -12.74 14.48
C SER A 82 9.24 -12.40 15.97
N ALA A 83 10.37 -12.62 16.65
CA ALA A 83 10.49 -12.33 18.10
C ALA A 83 10.21 -10.85 18.44
N GLY A 84 10.42 -9.93 17.50
CA GLY A 84 10.18 -8.49 17.65
C GLY A 84 8.86 -7.99 17.04
N GLY A 85 7.99 -8.88 16.56
CA GLY A 85 6.70 -8.50 15.95
C GLY A 85 6.45 -9.21 14.62
N THR A 86 6.46 -8.47 13.52
CA THR A 86 6.24 -9.02 12.17
C THR A 86 7.28 -8.46 11.22
N GLU A 87 8.04 -9.34 10.59
CA GLU A 87 8.87 -9.02 9.45
C GLU A 87 7.99 -8.86 8.21
N LEU A 88 8.18 -7.75 7.49
CA LEU A 88 7.48 -7.44 6.25
C LEU A 88 8.50 -7.41 5.12
N VAL A 89 8.29 -8.25 4.11
CA VAL A 89 9.07 -8.21 2.87
C VAL A 89 8.18 -7.68 1.75
N TYR A 90 8.61 -6.61 1.11
CA TYR A 90 7.95 -6.00 -0.05
C TYR A 90 8.78 -6.31 -1.30
N ALA A 91 8.22 -7.12 -2.21
CA ALA A 91 8.86 -7.47 -3.47
C ALA A 91 8.07 -6.89 -4.63
N TYR A 92 8.72 -6.09 -5.46
CA TYR A 92 8.13 -5.51 -6.68
C TYR A 92 8.65 -6.26 -7.91
N ASP A 93 7.74 -6.58 -8.82
CA ASP A 93 7.97 -7.25 -10.09
C ASP A 93 7.27 -6.43 -11.19
N GLY A 94 8.07 -5.76 -12.01
CA GLY A 94 7.62 -4.78 -12.99
C GLY A 94 8.83 -4.09 -13.66
N PRO A 95 8.60 -3.02 -14.44
CA PRO A 95 9.68 -2.21 -15.01
C PRO A 95 10.70 -1.77 -13.95
N ALA A 96 11.97 -1.64 -14.32
CA ALA A 96 13.00 -1.24 -13.36
C ALA A 96 12.62 0.09 -12.67
N ALA A 97 12.41 0.03 -11.36
CA ALA A 97 12.10 1.18 -10.54
C ALA A 97 13.30 2.13 -10.46
N GLY A 98 13.06 3.43 -10.62
CA GLY A 98 14.10 4.43 -10.41
C GLY A 98 14.42 4.60 -8.93
N ALA A 99 15.55 5.24 -8.60
CA ALA A 99 15.94 5.49 -7.22
C ALA A 99 14.87 6.29 -6.42
N GLY A 100 14.15 7.19 -7.10
CA GLY A 100 13.04 7.93 -6.50
C GLY A 100 11.83 7.05 -6.15
N ASP A 101 11.54 6.03 -6.95
CA ASP A 101 10.44 5.09 -6.71
C ASP A 101 10.75 4.19 -5.50
N ILE A 102 12.00 3.72 -5.41
CA ILE A 102 12.48 2.92 -4.28
C ILE A 102 12.36 3.72 -2.97
N ALA A 103 12.88 4.95 -2.94
CA ALA A 103 12.82 5.80 -1.76
C ALA A 103 11.37 6.13 -1.35
N ALA A 104 10.46 6.29 -2.31
CA ALA A 104 9.04 6.49 -2.03
C ALA A 104 8.40 5.27 -1.37
N VAL A 105 8.71 4.06 -1.86
CA VAL A 105 8.23 2.80 -1.25
C VAL A 105 8.78 2.64 0.16
N GLU A 106 10.07 2.88 0.38
CA GLU A 106 10.68 2.82 1.72
C GLU A 106 9.98 3.77 2.70
N ALA A 107 9.73 5.02 2.30
CA ALA A 107 9.01 5.99 3.12
C ALA A 107 7.57 5.55 3.45
N MET A 108 6.89 4.85 2.53
CA MET A 108 5.58 4.26 2.77
C MET A 108 5.65 3.11 3.79
N LEU A 109 6.66 2.25 3.70
CA LEU A 109 6.86 1.12 4.61
C LEU A 109 7.24 1.60 6.03
N ASP A 110 8.05 2.64 6.15
CA ASP A 110 8.37 3.26 7.45
C ASP A 110 7.13 3.77 8.17
N ARG A 111 6.13 4.27 7.43
CA ARG A 111 4.85 4.67 8.01
C ARG A 111 4.04 3.49 8.54
N ILE A 112 4.13 2.32 7.93
CA ILE A 112 3.52 1.12 8.51
C ILE A 112 4.16 0.85 9.87
N ALA A 113 5.49 0.83 9.93
CA ALA A 113 6.24 0.57 11.17
C ALA A 113 5.92 1.59 12.27
N ALA A 114 5.79 2.87 11.93
CA ALA A 114 5.45 3.94 12.88
C ALA A 114 4.00 3.92 13.39
N ASN A 115 3.11 3.14 12.77
CA ASN A 115 1.69 3.04 13.15
C ASN A 115 1.33 1.68 13.79
N LEU A 116 2.32 0.83 14.09
CA LEU A 116 2.12 -0.48 14.73
C LEU A 116 1.75 -0.39 16.21
#